data_AF-A0A965K8Z3-F1
#
_entry.id   AF-A0A965K8Z3-F1
#
_cell.length_a   1.000
_cell.length_b   1.000
_cell.length_c   1.000
_cell.angle_alpha   90.00
_cell.angle_beta   90.00
_cell.angle_gamma   90.00
#
_symmetry.space_group_name_H-M   'P 1'
#
loop_
_entity.id
_entity.type
_entity.pdbx_description
1 polymer ?
#
loop_
_entity_poly.entity_id
_entity_poly.type
_entity_poly.pdbx_seq_one_letter_code
_entity_poly.pdbx_strand_id
1 'polypeptide(L)'
;MNPLFVAHKHYGSLLLLLVLLVVLVALFKGPNTKFQRIVAVLVDINLVVGLVAFFQTARPISWFHPILALGAVGLLHAGAKSEDKAKVVRCFSVALVLLVAAWAVNASWGPAWFKTNFVKLPAVAVIAK
;
A
#
# COMPACT_ATOMS: atom_id res chain seq x y z
N MET A 1 0.17 1.34 22.75
CA MET A 1 -0.02 0.93 21.33
C MET A 1 1.13 0.02 20.94
N ASN A 2 0.89 -1.05 20.17
CA ASN A 2 1.97 -1.92 19.71
C ASN A 2 2.94 -1.09 18.81
N PRO A 3 4.25 -1.03 19.12
CA PRO A 3 5.22 -0.22 18.38
C PRO A 3 5.25 -0.53 16.87
N LEU A 4 4.93 -1.77 16.49
CA LEU A 4 4.84 -2.20 15.09
C LEU A 4 3.75 -1.46 14.31
N PHE A 5 2.63 -1.11 14.94
CA PHE A 5 1.53 -0.39 14.29
C PHE A 5 1.85 1.09 14.07
N VAL A 6 2.56 1.72 15.00
CA VAL A 6 3.03 3.10 14.86
C VAL A 6 4.05 3.19 13.73
N ALA A 7 4.99 2.23 13.68
CA ALA A 7 5.96 2.12 12.60
C ALA A 7 5.27 1.91 11.24
N HIS A 8 4.32 0.98 11.14
CA HIS A 8 3.58 0.72 9.90
C HIS A 8 2.82 1.96 9.41
N LYS A 9 2.17 2.71 10.32
CA LYS A 9 1.45 3.93 9.95
C LYS A 9 2.37 5.03 9.45
N HIS A 10 3.50 5.26 10.12
CA HIS A 10 4.48 6.27 9.70
C HIS A 10 5.15 5.89 8.37
N TYR A 11 5.51 4.61 8.24
CA TYR A 11 6.11 4.05 7.05
C TYR A 11 5.15 4.12 5.84
N GLY A 12 3.85 3.85 6.03
CA GLY A 12 2.83 4.00 4.99
C GLY A 12 2.75 5.42 4.41
N SER A 13 2.80 6.45 5.24
CA SER A 13 2.79 7.85 4.77
C SER A 13 4.06 8.19 3.96
N LEU A 14 5.22 7.71 4.42
CA LEU A 14 6.49 7.90 3.71
C LEU A 14 6.47 7.21 2.33
N LEU A 15 5.85 6.02 2.23
CA LEU A 15 5.72 5.31 0.97
C LEU A 15 4.83 6.02 -0.05
N LEU A 16 3.72 6.63 0.39
CA LEU A 16 2.89 7.44 -0.50
C LEU A 16 3.71 8.58 -1.13
N LEU A 17 4.55 9.23 -0.33
CA LEU A 17 5.46 10.26 -0.79
C LEU A 17 6.52 9.72 -1.75
N LEU A 18 7.10 8.55 -1.48
CA LEU A 18 8.06 7.92 -2.38
C LEU A 18 7.44 7.53 -3.73
N VAL A 19 6.22 6.98 -3.74
CA VAL A 19 5.48 6.67 -4.97
C VAL A 19 5.19 7.95 -5.76
N LEU A 20 4.76 9.03 -5.09
CA LEU A 20 4.58 10.34 -5.72
C LEU A 20 5.91 10.85 -6.31
N LEU A 21 7.02 10.71 -5.58
CA LEU A 21 8.34 11.10 -6.09
C LEU A 21 8.73 10.32 -7.34
N VAL A 22 8.40 9.02 -7.44
CA VAL A 22 8.65 8.26 -8.69
C VAL A 22 7.88 8.87 -9.85
N VAL A 23 6.61 9.24 -9.65
CA VAL A 23 5.80 9.91 -10.68
C VAL A 23 6.44 11.24 -11.09
N LEU A 24 6.82 12.09 -10.13
CA LEU A 24 7.44 13.39 -10.41
C LEU A 24 8.79 13.23 -11.12
N VAL A 25 9.64 12.31 -10.68
CA VAL A 25 10.91 12.01 -11.34
C VAL A 25 10.67 11.54 -12.78
N ALA A 26 9.73 10.62 -12.99
CA ALA A 26 9.36 10.16 -14.32
C ALA A 26 8.85 11.29 -15.22
N LEU A 27 8.09 12.24 -14.67
CA LEU A 27 7.54 13.39 -15.41
C LEU A 27 8.63 14.40 -15.83
N PHE A 28 9.52 14.78 -14.90
CA PHE A 28 10.46 15.89 -15.11
C PHE A 28 11.85 15.43 -15.56
N LYS A 29 12.32 14.27 -15.11
CA LYS A 29 13.67 13.76 -15.37
C LYS A 29 13.70 12.48 -16.20
N GLY A 30 12.53 11.88 -16.44
CA GLY A 30 12.39 10.61 -17.13
C GLY A 30 12.48 9.39 -16.20
N PRO A 31 12.17 8.19 -16.72
CA PRO A 31 12.14 6.96 -15.94
C PRO A 31 13.50 6.59 -15.32
N ASN A 32 13.51 6.37 -14.01
CA ASN A 32 14.64 5.80 -13.28
C ASN A 32 14.26 4.42 -12.72
N THR A 33 14.63 3.36 -13.44
CA THR A 33 14.25 1.98 -13.09
C THR A 33 14.82 1.52 -11.75
N LYS A 34 15.99 2.03 -11.32
CA LYS A 34 16.55 1.72 -9.99
C LYS A 34 15.65 2.29 -8.89
N PHE A 35 15.26 3.55 -9.01
CA PHE A 35 14.38 4.21 -8.03
C PHE A 35 12.99 3.57 -8.01
N GLN A 36 12.41 3.28 -9.16
CA GLN A 36 11.11 2.60 -9.26
C GLN A 36 11.11 1.23 -8.57
N ARG A 37 12.15 0.42 -8.77
CA ARG A 37 12.30 -0.90 -8.12
C ARG A 37 12.43 -0.79 -6.62
N ILE A 38 13.26 0.13 -6.12
CA ILE A 38 13.44 0.35 -4.69
C ILE A 38 12.08 0.69 -4.06
N VAL A 39 11.35 1.64 -4.65
CA VAL A 39 10.04 2.05 -4.12
C VAL A 39 9.02 0.91 -4.16
N ALA A 40 8.97 0.11 -5.22
CA ALA A 40 8.09 -1.07 -5.29
C ALA A 40 8.39 -2.06 -4.15
N VAL A 41 9.67 -2.38 -3.92
CA VAL A 41 10.08 -3.30 -2.83
C VAL A 41 9.76 -2.73 -1.45
N LEU A 42 9.92 -1.42 -1.24
CA LEU A 42 9.55 -0.79 0.04
C LEU A 42 8.04 -0.87 0.30
N VAL A 43 7.21 -0.78 -0.75
CA VAL A 43 5.75 -1.00 -0.64
C VAL A 43 5.44 -2.46 -0.30
N ASP A 44 6.15 -3.43 -0.90
CA ASP A 44 6.00 -4.87 -0.56
C ASP A 44 6.30 -5.13 0.91
N ILE A 45 7.39 -4.54 1.44
CA ILE A 45 7.75 -4.65 2.86
C ILE A 45 6.62 -4.13 3.74
N ASN A 46 6.03 -2.98 3.40
CA ASN A 46 4.92 -2.44 4.18
C ASN A 46 3.67 -3.31 4.13
N LEU A 47 3.38 -3.93 2.99
CA LEU A 47 2.29 -4.88 2.85
C LEU A 47 2.50 -6.09 3.78
N VAL A 48 3.71 -6.65 3.80
CA VAL A 48 4.06 -7.79 4.67
C VAL A 48 3.95 -7.39 6.14
N VAL A 49 4.47 -6.22 6.54
CA VAL A 49 4.34 -5.72 7.92
C VAL A 49 2.88 -5.53 8.29
N GLY A 50 2.05 -5.00 7.39
CA GLY A 50 0.61 -4.85 7.59
C GLY A 50 -0.11 -6.19 7.75
N LEU A 51 0.29 -7.20 6.97
CA LEU A 51 -0.24 -8.56 7.08
C LEU A 51 0.11 -9.20 8.43
N VAL A 52 1.36 -9.09 8.88
CA VAL A 52 1.78 -9.58 10.20
C VAL A 52 1.00 -8.86 11.31
N ALA A 53 0.86 -7.53 11.22
CA ALA A 53 0.09 -6.75 12.19
C ALA A 53 -1.39 -7.15 12.25
N PHE A 54 -1.99 -7.49 11.10
CA PHE A 54 -3.37 -7.98 11.02
C PHE A 54 -3.54 -9.29 11.79
N PHE A 55 -2.67 -10.27 11.58
CA PHE A 55 -2.72 -11.54 12.32
C PHE A 55 -2.44 -11.38 13.82
N GLN A 56 -1.53 -10.48 14.21
CA GLN A 56 -1.25 -10.24 15.64
C GLN A 56 -2.38 -9.54 16.39
N THR A 57 -3.18 -8.71 15.71
CA THR A 57 -4.20 -7.88 16.37
C THR A 57 -5.62 -8.41 16.20
N ALA A 58 -5.85 -9.32 15.26
CA ALA A 58 -7.16 -9.86 14.87
C ALA A 58 -8.23 -8.76 14.67
N ARG A 59 -7.81 -7.53 14.37
CA ARG A 59 -8.73 -6.41 14.18
C ARG A 59 -9.49 -6.61 12.87
N PRO A 60 -10.81 -6.41 12.85
CA PRO A 60 -11.58 -6.49 11.62
C PRO A 60 -11.10 -5.38 10.68
N ILE A 61 -10.53 -5.78 9.53
CA ILE A 61 -10.14 -4.89 8.44
C ILE A 61 -11.11 -5.13 7.28
N SER A 62 -11.53 -4.08 6.61
CA SER A 62 -12.37 -4.21 5.42
C SER A 62 -11.60 -4.80 4.24
N TRP A 63 -12.25 -5.67 3.45
CA TRP A 63 -11.74 -6.31 2.24
C TRP A 63 -11.19 -5.33 1.22
N PHE A 64 -11.68 -4.08 1.21
CA PHE A 64 -11.14 -3.05 0.34
C PHE A 64 -9.66 -2.79 0.61
N HIS A 65 -9.19 -2.85 1.87
CA HIS A 65 -7.80 -2.58 2.18
C HIS A 65 -6.82 -3.55 1.50
N PRO A 66 -6.91 -4.88 1.69
CA PRO A 66 -6.01 -5.83 1.03
C PRO A 66 -6.18 -5.85 -0.50
N ILE A 67 -7.40 -5.71 -1.02
CA ILE A 67 -7.65 -5.71 -2.48
C ILE A 67 -6.94 -4.51 -3.14
N LEU A 68 -7.13 -3.31 -2.59
CA LEU A 68 -6.53 -2.09 -3.13
C LEU A 68 -5.01 -2.10 -2.96
N ALA A 69 -4.51 -2.60 -1.83
CA ALA A 69 -3.07 -2.69 -1.58
C ALA A 69 -2.38 -3.69 -2.52
N LEU A 70 -2.98 -4.87 -2.76
CA LEU A 70 -2.45 -5.85 -3.72
C LEU A 70 -2.53 -5.33 -5.17
N GLY A 71 -3.63 -4.66 -5.54
CA GLY A 71 -3.75 -4.00 -6.84
C GLY A 71 -2.66 -2.95 -7.07
N ALA A 72 -2.36 -2.15 -6.05
CA ALA A 72 -1.28 -1.17 -6.10
C ALA A 72 0.09 -1.84 -6.31
N VAL A 73 0.40 -2.89 -5.52
CA VAL A 73 1.64 -3.65 -5.65
C VAL A 73 1.80 -4.22 -7.07
N GLY A 74 0.75 -4.82 -7.63
CA GLY A 74 0.77 -5.34 -9.00
C GLY A 74 1.10 -4.26 -10.04
N LEU A 75 0.51 -3.07 -9.91
CA LEU A 75 0.79 -1.94 -10.80
C LEU A 75 2.20 -1.38 -10.63
N LEU A 76 2.69 -1.28 -9.39
CA LEU A 76 4.07 -0.84 -9.12
C LEU A 76 5.07 -1.78 -9.80
N HIS A 77 4.91 -3.10 -9.66
CA HIS A 77 5.78 -4.08 -10.30
C HIS A 77 5.67 -4.08 -11.83
N ALA A 78 4.46 -3.86 -12.38
CA ALA A 78 4.27 -3.71 -13.82
C ALA A 78 5.01 -2.49 -14.39
N GLY A 79 5.12 -1.41 -13.60
CA GLY A 79 5.85 -0.19 -13.96
C GLY A 79 7.33 -0.20 -13.60
N ALA A 80 7.77 -1.01 -12.63
CA ALA A 80 9.07 -0.83 -11.96
C ALA A 80 10.32 -1.08 -12.81
N LYS A 81 10.16 -1.76 -13.96
CA LYS A 81 11.27 -2.04 -14.89
C LYS A 81 11.10 -1.32 -16.23
N SER A 82 10.14 -0.40 -16.32
CA SER A 82 9.80 0.27 -17.57
C SER A 82 10.65 1.50 -17.80
N GLU A 83 11.20 1.63 -19.00
CA GLU A 83 11.84 2.85 -19.50
C GLU A 83 10.86 3.75 -20.27
N ASP A 84 9.65 3.27 -20.54
CA ASP A 84 8.57 4.09 -21.09
C ASP A 84 7.98 4.99 -19.99
N LYS A 85 8.13 6.31 -20.20
CA LYS A 85 7.59 7.38 -19.34
C LYS A 85 6.09 7.25 -19.15
N ALA A 86 5.33 7.04 -20.21
CA ALA A 86 3.86 7.00 -20.13
C ALA A 86 3.40 5.81 -19.30
N LYS A 87 4.03 4.64 -19.50
CA LYS A 87 3.76 3.44 -18.70
C LYS A 87 4.09 3.66 -17.22
N VAL A 88 5.27 4.21 -16.89
CA VAL A 88 5.67 4.45 -15.49
C VAL A 88 4.69 5.41 -14.81
N VAL A 89 4.40 6.55 -15.44
CA VAL A 89 3.48 7.55 -14.88
C VAL A 89 2.10 6.94 -14.67
N ARG A 90 1.53 6.24 -15.65
CA ARG A 90 0.21 5.60 -15.51
C ARG A 90 0.19 4.57 -14.38
N CYS A 91 1.14 3.64 -14.38
CA CYS A 91 1.21 2.59 -13.36
C CYS A 91 1.38 3.17 -11.95
N PHE A 92 2.34 4.06 -11.74
CA PHE A 92 2.61 4.63 -10.42
C PHE A 92 1.52 5.61 -9.96
N SER A 93 0.90 6.37 -10.86
CA SER A 93 -0.23 7.24 -10.50
C SER A 93 -1.47 6.44 -10.09
N VAL A 94 -1.83 5.39 -10.85
CA VAL A 94 -2.97 4.54 -10.46
C VAL A 94 -2.65 3.79 -9.16
N ALA A 95 -1.42 3.28 -9.00
CA ALA A 95 -0.99 2.67 -7.74
C ALA A 95 -1.09 3.64 -6.56
N LEU A 96 -0.68 4.90 -6.73
CA LEU A 96 -0.79 5.93 -5.70
C LEU A 96 -2.25 6.13 -5.27
N VAL A 97 -3.18 6.23 -6.23
CA VAL A 97 -4.61 6.36 -5.95
C VAL A 97 -5.13 5.14 -5.17
N LEU A 98 -4.74 3.92 -5.57
CA LEU A 98 -5.13 2.70 -4.87
C LEU A 98 -4.58 2.66 -3.44
N LEU A 99 -3.34 3.09 -3.20
CA LEU A 99 -2.74 3.15 -1.86
C LEU A 99 -3.45 4.20 -0.98
N VAL A 100 -3.82 5.36 -1.53
CA VAL A 100 -4.62 6.36 -0.81
C VAL A 100 -6.01 5.83 -0.50
N ALA A 101 -6.65 5.11 -1.43
CA ALA A 101 -7.93 4.47 -1.19
C ALA A 101 -7.83 3.36 -0.13
N ALA A 102 -6.76 2.56 -0.14
CA ALA A 102 -6.47 1.58 0.90
C ALA A 102 -6.30 2.26 2.26
N TRP A 103 -5.60 3.39 2.32
CA TRP A 103 -5.47 4.18 3.55
C TRP A 103 -6.82 4.74 4.03
N ALA A 104 -7.67 5.20 3.11
CA ALA A 104 -9.00 5.72 3.41
C ALA A 104 -9.86 4.71 4.20
N VAL A 105 -9.69 3.41 3.97
CA VAL A 105 -10.42 2.35 4.70
C VAL A 105 -10.28 2.49 6.22
N ASN A 106 -9.13 2.95 6.72
CA ASN A 106 -8.86 3.10 8.15
C ASN A 106 -8.78 4.56 8.62
N ALA A 107 -8.98 5.52 7.71
CA ALA A 107 -8.90 6.95 8.02
C ALA A 107 -10.25 7.49 8.53
N SER A 108 -10.21 8.52 9.38
CA SER A 108 -11.42 9.19 9.90
C SER A 108 -12.27 9.78 8.77
N TRP A 109 -11.63 10.34 7.74
CA TRP A 109 -12.26 10.95 6.58
C TRP A 109 -12.72 9.94 5.51
N GLY A 110 -12.36 8.66 5.62
CA GLY A 110 -12.69 7.66 4.62
C GLY A 110 -14.19 7.38 4.50
N PRO A 111 -14.72 7.10 3.29
CA PRO A 111 -16.14 6.84 3.08
C PRO A 111 -16.67 5.70 3.95
N ALA A 112 -17.91 5.83 4.46
CA ALA A 112 -18.47 4.83 5.37
C ALA A 112 -18.58 3.43 4.73
N TRP A 113 -18.93 3.35 3.45
CA TRP A 113 -19.08 2.09 2.72
C TRP A 113 -17.75 1.35 2.48
N PHE A 114 -16.60 2.03 2.56
CA PHE A 114 -15.28 1.37 2.59
C PHE A 114 -15.04 0.59 3.88
N LYS A 115 -15.78 0.89 4.95
CA LYS A 115 -15.54 0.35 6.29
C LYS A 115 -16.44 -0.82 6.64
N THR A 116 -17.50 -1.08 5.87
CA THR A 116 -18.58 -2.02 6.25
C THR A 116 -18.38 -3.46 5.75
N ASN A 117 -17.33 -3.76 4.99
CA ASN A 117 -17.12 -5.05 4.33
C ASN A 117 -15.93 -5.82 4.91
N PHE A 118 -16.08 -6.46 6.07
CA PHE A 118 -14.94 -7.01 6.84
C PHE A 118 -14.41 -8.37 6.36
N VAL A 119 -13.09 -8.52 6.44
CA VAL A 119 -12.40 -9.81 6.38
C VAL A 119 -12.82 -10.64 7.58
N LYS A 120 -13.50 -11.77 7.33
CA LYS A 120 -13.79 -12.76 8.37
C LYS A 120 -12.54 -13.60 8.60
N LEU A 121 -11.91 -13.45 9.77
CA LEU A 121 -10.86 -14.37 10.19
C LEU A 121 -11.49 -15.70 10.60
N PRO A 122 -10.92 -16.86 10.22
CA PRO A 122 -11.31 -18.13 10.81
C PRO A 122 -11.04 -18.09 12.32
N ALA A 123 -11.96 -18.62 13.13
CA ALA A 123 -11.95 -18.54 14.60
C ALA A 123 -10.64 -19.03 15.26
N VAL A 124 -9.83 -19.79 14.53
CA VAL A 124 -8.55 -20.38 14.95
C VAL A 124 -7.39 -19.38 14.99
N ALA A 125 -7.54 -18.17 14.40
CA ALA A 125 -6.48 -17.16 14.40
C ALA A 125 -6.27 -16.45 15.76
N VAL A 126 -7.11 -16.74 16.76
CA VAL A 126 -6.92 -16.27 18.15
C VAL A 126 -6.05 -17.27 18.90
N ILE A 127 -4.79 -17.42 18.51
CA ILE A 127 -3.79 -18.12 19.34
C ILE A 127 -2.56 -17.22 19.47
N ALA A 128 -2.55 -16.44 20.54
CA ALA A 128 -1.47 -16.35 21.53
C ALA A 128 -1.65 -15.05 22.32
N LYS A 129 -1.88 -15.21 23.62
CA LYS A 129 -1.95 -14.15 24.62
C LYS A 129 -0.54 -13.80 25.07
#